data_AF-R7HNV5-F1
#
_entry.id   AF-R7HNV5-F1
#
_cell.length_a   1.000
_cell.length_b   1.000
_cell.length_c   1.000
_cell.angle_alpha   90.00
_cell.angle_beta   90.00
_cell.angle_gamma   90.00
#
_symmetry.space_group_name_H-M   'P 1'
#
loop_
_entity.id
_entity.type
_entity.pdbx_description
1 polymer ?
#
loop_
_entity_poly.entity_id
_entity_poly.type
_entity_poly.pdbx_seq_one_letter_code
_entity_poly.pdbx_strand_id
1 'polypeptide(L)'
;MKIKINNVKARLRMLVVAAIMLMVGQTASAYVTLSPEQYTVGVGETKYLSVPSSSRGYIGKAVWACSNSAISFLQKDNSGAQIKVTRSFSGVAIVELVCVETYTDINGRTQAITYYKEFRISCASSGSGSLTSISFNDVEVEIGTVVEVTPTLRPYNATVVYHRYSKTSGDSAQLWIEWSSSKVMVRGIRPGTSKFEIETANGKTATLEVTVPRPKGVAFVKDGNGDNIYDTNLQNAVSTMENLVNETLQRKK
;
A
#
# COMPACT_ATOMS: atom_id res chain seq x y z
N MET A 1 -35.90 5.81 47.31
CA MET A 1 -35.14 6.85 46.58
C MET A 1 -33.74 6.31 46.27
N LYS A 2 -33.57 5.65 45.11
CA LYS A 2 -32.31 5.00 44.70
C LYS A 2 -31.45 6.01 43.94
N ILE A 3 -30.48 6.63 44.61
CA ILE A 3 -29.53 7.54 43.98
C ILE A 3 -28.61 6.74 43.04
N LYS A 4 -28.48 7.21 41.81
CA LYS A 4 -27.81 6.57 40.66
C LYS A 4 -26.32 6.23 40.96
N ILE A 5 -26.06 4.98 41.37
CA ILE A 5 -24.71 4.40 41.54
C ILE A 5 -23.90 4.39 40.22
N ASN A 6 -24.56 4.46 39.05
CA ASN A 6 -23.89 4.42 37.74
C ASN A 6 -23.06 5.69 37.43
N ASN A 7 -23.38 6.84 38.01
CA ASN A 7 -22.62 8.07 37.74
C ASN A 7 -21.27 8.13 38.49
N VAL A 8 -21.13 7.42 39.61
CA VAL A 8 -19.89 7.40 40.39
C VAL A 8 -18.83 6.53 39.71
N LYS A 9 -19.22 5.36 39.18
CA LYS A 9 -18.30 4.48 38.42
C LYS A 9 -17.82 5.11 37.12
N ALA A 10 -18.67 5.86 36.42
CA ALA A 10 -18.29 6.58 35.21
C ALA A 10 -17.32 7.73 35.49
N ARG A 11 -17.56 8.51 36.57
CA ARG A 11 -16.65 9.58 37.00
C ARG A 11 -15.31 9.06 37.50
N LEU A 12 -15.29 7.93 38.23
CA LEU A 12 -14.07 7.29 38.70
C LEU A 12 -13.24 6.72 37.54
N ARG A 13 -13.89 6.10 36.54
CA ARG A 13 -13.20 5.65 35.31
C ARG A 13 -12.63 6.81 34.50
N MET A 14 -13.36 7.92 34.39
CA MET A 14 -12.88 9.12 33.70
C MET A 14 -11.71 9.78 34.44
N LEU A 15 -11.73 9.82 35.78
CA LEU A 15 -10.62 10.29 36.61
C LEU A 15 -9.39 9.38 36.54
N VAL A 16 -9.57 8.06 36.49
CA VAL A 16 -8.46 7.10 36.34
C VAL A 16 -7.85 7.17 34.95
N VAL A 17 -8.65 7.33 33.88
CA VAL A 17 -8.13 7.54 32.52
C VAL A 17 -7.43 8.89 32.38
N ALA A 18 -7.95 9.94 33.02
CA ALA A 18 -7.27 11.24 33.06
C ALA A 18 -5.95 11.18 33.85
N ALA A 19 -5.89 10.43 34.96
CA ALA A 19 -4.65 10.22 35.72
C ALA A 19 -3.64 9.35 34.96
N ILE A 20 -4.09 8.34 34.21
CA ILE A 20 -3.22 7.53 33.34
C ILE A 20 -2.72 8.35 32.14
N MET A 21 -3.54 9.23 31.55
CA MET A 21 -3.07 10.16 30.51
C MET A 21 -2.17 11.27 31.04
N LEU A 22 -2.35 11.74 32.28
CA LEU A 22 -1.44 12.70 32.92
C LEU A 22 -0.09 12.08 33.28
N MET A 23 -0.01 10.76 33.52
CA MET A 23 1.26 10.07 33.79
C MET A 23 2.08 9.70 32.54
N VAL A 24 1.57 9.97 31.33
CA VAL A 24 2.38 9.96 30.09
C VAL A 24 3.11 11.30 29.91
N GLY A 25 2.86 12.27 30.78
CA GLY A 25 3.60 13.52 30.85
C GLY A 25 4.91 13.38 31.63
N GLN A 26 6.01 13.51 30.89
CA GLN A 26 7.30 14.03 31.37
C GLN A 26 8.27 13.04 32.05
N THR A 27 8.83 12.11 31.28
CA THR A 27 10.30 12.09 31.20
C THR A 27 10.69 12.89 29.96
N ALA A 28 10.87 14.20 30.11
CA ALA A 28 11.57 14.98 29.10
C ALA A 28 13.03 14.49 29.10
N SER A 29 13.29 13.39 28.38
CA SER A 29 14.65 13.04 28.02
C SER A 29 15.12 14.16 27.10
N ALA A 30 15.91 15.08 27.66
CA ALA A 30 16.54 16.15 26.90
C ALA A 30 17.44 15.50 25.86
N TYR A 31 16.94 15.32 24.64
CA TYR A 31 17.76 14.93 23.52
C TYR A 31 18.43 16.17 22.94
N VAL A 32 19.66 16.01 22.48
CA VAL A 32 20.37 17.04 21.72
C VAL A 32 19.89 16.96 20.28
N THR A 33 19.17 17.97 19.83
CA THR A 33 18.74 18.11 18.44
C THR A 33 19.92 18.53 17.58
N LEU A 34 20.27 17.70 16.61
CA LEU A 34 21.29 17.99 15.61
C LEU A 34 20.68 18.68 14.39
N SER A 35 21.50 19.46 13.68
CA SER A 35 21.08 20.12 12.45
C SER A 35 20.58 19.09 11.42
N PRO A 36 19.43 19.37 10.75
CA PRO A 36 18.90 18.48 9.76
C PRO A 36 19.80 18.42 8.53
N GLU A 37 19.89 17.24 7.91
CA GLU A 37 20.55 17.05 6.62
C GLU A 37 19.52 16.89 5.50
N GLN A 38 19.84 17.38 4.30
CA GLN A 38 18.94 17.31 3.17
C GLN A 38 19.57 16.52 2.03
N TYR A 39 18.78 15.64 1.43
CA TYR A 39 19.19 14.86 0.27
C TYR A 39 18.10 14.80 -0.77
N THR A 40 18.52 14.90 -2.03
CA THR A 40 17.70 14.62 -3.19
C THR A 40 18.04 13.21 -3.68
N VAL A 41 17.07 12.31 -3.68
CA VAL A 41 17.25 10.89 -4.04
C VAL A 41 16.25 10.52 -5.13
N GLY A 42 16.72 9.95 -6.25
CA GLY A 42 15.83 9.42 -7.28
C GLY A 42 15.15 8.13 -6.79
N VAL A 43 13.94 7.84 -7.25
CA VAL A 43 13.37 6.51 -7.01
C VAL A 43 14.15 5.40 -7.73
N GLY A 44 14.17 4.24 -7.10
CA GLY A 44 15.09 3.16 -7.42
C GLY A 44 16.47 3.33 -6.78
N GLU A 45 16.91 4.55 -6.50
CA GLU A 45 18.21 4.82 -5.89
C GLU A 45 18.22 4.60 -4.37
N THR A 46 19.42 4.39 -3.85
CA THR A 46 19.65 4.19 -2.42
C THR A 46 20.52 5.31 -1.86
N LYS A 47 20.26 5.70 -0.62
CA LYS A 47 21.09 6.64 0.14
C LYS A 47 21.43 6.06 1.50
N TYR A 48 22.70 6.14 1.87
CA TYR A 48 23.15 5.84 3.23
C TYR A 48 23.07 7.11 4.10
N LEU A 49 22.46 6.98 5.27
CA LEU A 49 22.31 8.00 6.29
C LEU A 49 23.15 7.56 7.50
N SER A 50 24.17 8.33 7.85
CA SER A 50 25.08 7.99 8.95
C SER A 50 24.58 8.51 10.30
N VAL A 51 24.83 7.75 11.36
CA VAL A 51 24.75 8.30 12.74
C VAL A 51 25.78 9.44 12.92
N PRO A 52 25.56 10.37 13.86
CA PRO A 52 26.57 11.38 14.18
C PRO A 52 27.86 10.73 14.69
N SER A 53 29.00 11.40 14.47
CA SER A 53 30.26 10.99 15.08
C SER A 53 30.19 11.11 16.60
N SER A 54 30.57 10.07 17.31
CA SER A 54 30.69 10.10 18.76
C SER A 54 31.89 10.96 19.17
N SER A 55 31.69 11.81 20.16
CA SER A 55 32.71 12.77 20.61
C SER A 55 33.46 12.29 21.85
N ARG A 56 32.85 11.40 22.64
CA ARG A 56 33.31 10.95 23.96
C ARG A 56 33.32 9.44 24.12
N GLY A 57 32.55 8.71 23.31
CA GLY A 57 32.46 7.26 23.38
C GLY A 57 32.01 6.65 22.06
N TYR A 58 30.93 5.87 22.10
CA TYR A 58 30.40 5.17 20.92
C TYR A 58 28.87 5.19 20.90
N ILE A 59 28.28 5.01 19.71
CA ILE A 59 26.84 4.88 19.55
C ILE A 59 26.41 3.48 19.98
N GLY A 60 25.79 3.38 21.16
CA GLY A 60 25.32 2.12 21.72
C GLY A 60 23.98 1.66 21.14
N LYS A 61 23.15 2.61 20.69
CA LYS A 61 21.84 2.32 20.09
C LYS A 61 21.43 3.39 19.10
N ALA A 62 20.87 2.98 17.97
CA ALA A 62 20.14 3.84 17.05
C ALA A 62 18.73 3.29 16.76
N VAL A 63 17.79 4.20 16.60
CA VAL A 63 16.40 3.93 16.22
C VAL A 63 16.08 4.84 15.04
N TRP A 64 15.57 4.23 13.98
CA TRP A 64 15.26 4.89 12.71
C TRP A 64 13.78 4.73 12.39
N ALA A 65 13.14 5.84 12.01
CA ALA A 65 11.76 5.89 11.57
C ALA A 65 11.61 6.71 10.28
N CYS A 66 10.63 6.35 9.45
CA CYS A 66 10.21 7.17 8.33
C CYS A 66 8.71 6.99 8.16
N SER A 67 7.97 8.09 8.18
CA SER A 67 6.50 8.08 8.02
C SER A 67 6.06 8.02 6.55
N ASN A 68 6.97 8.30 5.61
CA ASN A 68 6.66 8.27 4.20
C ASN A 68 6.82 6.86 3.62
N SER A 69 5.69 6.24 3.27
CA SER A 69 5.62 4.91 2.67
C SER A 69 6.28 4.78 1.27
N ALA A 70 6.72 5.90 0.68
CA ALA A 70 7.53 5.91 -0.54
C ALA A 70 9.02 5.64 -0.30
N ILE A 71 9.45 5.58 0.96
CA ILE A 71 10.82 5.28 1.38
C ILE A 71 10.81 3.98 2.18
N SER A 72 11.73 3.08 1.82
CA SER A 72 11.96 1.82 2.54
C SER A 72 13.36 1.78 3.13
N PHE A 73 13.51 1.14 4.28
CA PHE A 73 14.83 0.80 4.83
C PHE A 73 15.27 -0.55 4.26
N LEU A 74 16.39 -0.57 3.54
CA LEU A 74 17.03 -1.82 3.12
C LEU A 74 17.82 -2.44 4.28
N GLN A 75 18.48 -1.60 5.06
CA GLN A 75 19.18 -1.97 6.29
C GLN A 75 19.19 -0.78 7.24
N LYS A 76 19.21 -1.07 8.54
CA LYS A 76 19.39 -0.07 9.60
C LYS A 76 19.99 -0.70 10.85
N ASP A 77 20.99 -0.04 11.41
CA ASP A 77 21.70 -0.47 12.60
C ASP A 77 22.22 0.74 13.40
N ASN A 78 23.17 0.49 14.31
CA ASN A 78 23.80 1.50 15.16
C ASN A 78 24.83 2.38 14.43
N SER A 79 25.23 2.04 13.20
CA SER A 79 26.19 2.77 12.37
C SER A 79 25.50 3.62 11.30
N GLY A 80 24.29 3.25 10.87
CA GLY A 80 23.53 4.02 9.91
C GLY A 80 22.26 3.33 9.43
N ALA A 81 21.66 3.92 8.40
CA ALA A 81 20.54 3.36 7.68
C ALA A 81 20.71 3.55 6.17
N GLN A 82 20.51 2.47 5.40
CA GLN A 82 20.39 2.56 3.95
C GLN A 82 18.91 2.60 3.57
N ILE A 83 18.50 3.72 2.98
CA ILE A 83 17.15 3.92 2.48
C ILE A 83 17.10 3.69 0.96
N LYS A 84 15.93 3.29 0.45
CA LYS A 84 15.59 3.25 -0.97
C LYS A 84 14.27 3.97 -1.20
N VAL A 85 14.25 4.90 -2.14
CA VAL A 85 12.99 5.51 -2.58
C VAL A 85 12.32 4.54 -3.57
N THR A 86 11.15 4.01 -3.22
CA THR A 86 10.47 2.93 -3.95
C THR A 86 9.45 3.44 -4.96
N ARG A 87 8.91 4.64 -4.73
CA ARG A 87 7.95 5.33 -5.61
C ARG A 87 8.10 6.83 -5.49
N SER A 88 7.60 7.56 -6.49
CA SER A 88 7.67 9.01 -6.53
C SER A 88 6.81 9.62 -5.42
N PHE A 89 7.27 10.72 -4.82
CA PHE A 89 6.49 11.51 -3.86
C PHE A 89 6.79 13.00 -4.02
N SER A 90 5.82 13.85 -3.72
CA SER A 90 5.99 15.31 -3.70
C SER A 90 6.32 15.81 -2.30
N GLY A 91 6.98 16.97 -2.23
CA GLY A 91 7.41 17.56 -0.95
C GLY A 91 8.64 16.87 -0.36
N VAL A 92 8.77 16.97 0.96
CA VAL A 92 9.92 16.46 1.72
C VAL A 92 9.45 15.35 2.64
N ALA A 93 10.05 14.17 2.51
CA ALA A 93 9.91 13.08 3.48
C ALA A 93 10.92 13.27 4.61
N ILE A 94 10.51 13.01 5.84
CA ILE A 94 11.40 13.07 7.00
C ILE A 94 11.74 11.65 7.42
N VAL A 95 13.04 11.37 7.46
CA VAL A 95 13.60 10.19 8.12
C VAL A 95 14.19 10.65 9.45
N GLU A 96 13.69 10.08 10.54
CA GLU A 96 14.05 10.46 11.90
C GLU A 96 15.05 9.45 12.47
N LEU A 97 16.09 9.98 13.11
CA LEU A 97 17.07 9.23 13.88
C LEU A 97 17.01 9.66 15.34
N VAL A 98 16.85 8.69 16.24
CA VAL A 98 17.15 8.83 17.66
C VAL A 98 18.29 7.88 18.00
N CYS A 99 19.39 8.37 18.55
CA CYS A 99 20.51 7.51 18.94
C CYS A 99 21.10 7.90 20.30
N VAL A 100 21.78 6.94 20.95
CA VAL A 100 22.38 7.12 22.28
C VAL A 100 23.89 6.91 22.17
N GLU A 101 24.65 7.95 22.46
CA GLU A 101 26.08 7.86 22.71
C GLU A 101 26.31 7.44 24.17
N THR A 102 27.12 6.41 24.37
CA THR A 102 27.53 5.94 25.69
C THR A 102 29.02 6.19 25.87
N TYR A 103 29.41 6.73 27.03
CA TYR A 103 30.81 6.97 27.38
C TYR A 103 31.04 6.76 28.89
N THR A 104 32.30 6.61 29.28
CA THR A 104 32.70 6.53 30.69
C THR A 104 33.27 7.88 31.12
N ASP A 105 32.79 8.44 32.22
CA ASP A 105 33.31 9.69 32.76
C ASP A 105 34.63 9.50 33.53
N ILE A 106 35.24 10.60 33.97
CA ILE A 106 36.51 10.60 34.72
C ILE A 106 36.43 9.81 36.05
N ASN A 107 35.21 9.57 36.56
CA ASN A 107 34.97 8.84 37.79
C ASN A 107 34.60 7.36 37.53
N GLY A 108 34.75 6.88 36.29
CA GLY A 108 34.45 5.49 35.92
C GLY A 108 32.95 5.18 35.78
N ARG A 109 32.07 6.19 35.69
CA ARG A 109 30.62 5.97 35.59
C ARG A 109 30.17 6.03 34.12
N THR A 110 29.26 5.14 33.76
CA THR A 110 28.61 5.15 32.45
C THR A 110 27.65 6.32 32.35
N GLN A 111 27.83 7.14 31.32
CA GLN A 111 26.98 8.26 30.97
C GLN A 111 26.38 8.05 29.58
N ALA A 112 25.22 8.64 29.35
CA ALA A 112 24.51 8.54 28.08
C ALA A 112 24.06 9.93 27.60
N ILE A 113 24.20 10.20 26.30
CA ILE A 113 23.63 11.37 25.63
C ILE A 113 22.72 10.87 24.52
N THR A 114 21.48 11.35 24.50
CA THR A 114 20.54 11.03 23.44
C THR A 114 20.57 12.14 22.39
N TYR A 115 20.72 11.77 21.12
CA TYR A 115 20.66 12.68 19.98
C TYR A 115 19.41 12.42 19.15
N TYR A 116 18.85 13.50 18.62
CA TYR A 116 17.80 13.46 17.59
C TYR A 116 18.31 14.15 16.33
N LYS A 117 18.11 13.54 15.16
CA LYS A 117 18.48 14.12 13.87
C LYS A 117 17.42 13.82 12.83
N GLU A 118 17.12 14.82 12.01
CA GLU A 118 16.25 14.68 10.84
C GLU A 118 17.08 14.59 9.57
N PHE A 119 16.67 13.69 8.69
CA PHE A 119 17.10 13.65 7.30
C PHE A 119 15.90 13.98 6.42
N ARG A 120 15.98 15.10 5.72
CA ARG A 120 14.97 15.61 4.81
C ARG A 120 15.26 15.07 3.42
N ILE A 121 14.45 14.11 2.99
CA ILE A 121 14.59 13.46 1.69
C ILE A 121 13.58 14.09 0.74
N SER A 122 14.07 14.80 -0.26
CA SER A 122 13.28 15.13 -1.44
C SER A 122 13.43 14.01 -2.46
N CYS A 123 12.33 13.66 -3.10
CA CYS A 123 12.41 12.85 -4.31
C CYS A 123 12.97 13.74 -5.41
N ALA A 124 14.10 13.36 -6.00
CA ALA A 124 14.52 14.00 -7.24
C ALA A 124 13.38 13.78 -8.23
N SER A 125 12.68 14.85 -8.61
CA SER A 125 12.04 14.85 -9.92
C SER A 125 13.20 14.85 -10.91
N SER A 126 13.79 13.67 -11.18
CA SER A 126 14.52 13.48 -12.43
C SER A 126 13.49 13.81 -13.49
N GLY A 127 13.62 15.00 -14.09
CA GLY A 127 12.57 15.62 -14.90
C GLY A 127 11.96 14.56 -15.79
N SER A 128 10.62 14.40 -15.70
CA SER A 128 9.85 13.31 -16.31
C SER A 128 10.51 12.86 -17.62
N GLY A 129 11.37 11.84 -17.53
CA GLY A 129 12.00 11.31 -18.72
C GLY A 129 10.86 10.82 -19.59
N SER A 130 10.86 11.20 -20.87
CA SER A 130 9.85 10.67 -21.80
C SER A 130 9.83 9.15 -21.67
N LEU A 131 8.65 8.58 -21.48
CA LEU A 131 8.46 7.15 -21.26
C LEU A 131 9.18 6.35 -22.37
N THR A 132 10.22 5.60 -22.01
CA THR A 132 11.00 4.82 -22.98
C THR A 132 10.42 3.43 -23.17
N SER A 133 9.84 2.83 -22.13
CA SER A 133 9.11 1.57 -22.20
C SER A 133 8.02 1.46 -21.14
N ILE A 134 6.99 0.67 -21.43
CA ILE A 134 5.90 0.32 -20.52
C ILE A 134 5.67 -1.19 -20.61
N SER A 135 5.30 -1.83 -19.50
CA SER A 135 4.91 -3.25 -19.44
C SER A 135 3.85 -3.49 -18.38
N PHE A 136 3.04 -4.52 -18.56
CA PHE A 136 2.10 -4.99 -17.55
C PHE A 136 2.47 -6.41 -17.11
N ASN A 137 2.17 -6.73 -15.85
CA ASN A 137 2.18 -8.11 -15.40
C ASN A 137 0.83 -8.75 -15.75
N ASP A 138 0.84 -10.05 -15.97
CA ASP A 138 -0.39 -10.83 -16.12
C ASP A 138 -1.25 -10.72 -14.86
N VAL A 139 -2.56 -10.66 -15.05
CA VAL A 139 -3.51 -10.45 -13.95
C VAL A 139 -4.60 -11.49 -13.98
N GLU A 140 -4.97 -11.98 -12.79
CA GLU A 140 -6.15 -12.82 -12.59
C GLU A 140 -7.30 -11.96 -12.06
N VAL A 141 -8.47 -12.05 -12.69
CA VAL A 141 -9.65 -11.24 -12.33
C VAL A 141 -10.87 -12.14 -12.23
N GLU A 142 -11.56 -12.09 -11.09
CA GLU A 142 -12.79 -12.86 -10.89
C GLU A 142 -13.95 -12.32 -11.76
N ILE A 143 -14.88 -13.20 -12.12
CA ILE A 143 -16.05 -12.83 -12.92
C ILE A 143 -16.84 -11.71 -12.22
N GLY A 144 -17.17 -10.67 -12.97
CA GLY A 144 -17.96 -9.53 -12.50
C GLY A 144 -17.15 -8.46 -11.76
N THR A 145 -15.96 -8.79 -11.25
CA THR A 145 -15.10 -7.88 -10.48
C THR A 145 -14.32 -6.93 -11.40
N VAL A 146 -14.01 -5.75 -10.87
CA VAL A 146 -13.22 -4.72 -11.55
C VAL A 146 -11.93 -4.48 -10.76
N VAL A 147 -10.79 -4.51 -11.44
CA VAL A 147 -9.47 -4.31 -10.87
C VAL A 147 -8.72 -3.22 -11.63
N GLU A 148 -8.03 -2.34 -10.89
CA GLU A 148 -7.05 -1.40 -11.44
C GLU A 148 -5.72 -2.12 -11.67
N VAL A 149 -5.19 -2.06 -12.89
CA VAL A 149 -3.91 -2.68 -13.26
C VAL A 149 -2.84 -1.61 -13.39
N THR A 150 -1.80 -1.69 -12.57
CA THR A 150 -0.70 -0.72 -12.58
C THR A 150 0.43 -1.18 -13.51
N PRO A 151 0.85 -0.36 -14.48
CA PRO A 151 1.99 -0.69 -15.34
C PRO A 151 3.33 -0.55 -14.60
N THR A 152 4.35 -1.22 -15.12
CA THR A 152 5.74 -0.89 -14.84
C THR A 152 6.27 0.05 -15.92
N LEU A 153 6.85 1.18 -15.51
CA LEU A 153 7.34 2.22 -16.42
C LEU A 153 8.87 2.23 -16.44
N ARG A 154 9.46 2.61 -17.58
CA ARG A 154 10.87 3.02 -17.66
C ARG A 154 10.96 4.38 -18.38
N PRO A 155 11.65 5.37 -17.80
CA PRO A 155 12.01 5.41 -16.37
C PRO A 155 10.75 5.28 -15.48
N TYR A 156 10.89 4.74 -14.28
CA TYR A 156 9.72 4.38 -13.44
C TYR A 156 8.86 5.61 -13.04
N ASN A 157 9.43 6.82 -13.08
CA ASN A 157 8.76 8.09 -12.82
C ASN A 157 8.28 8.79 -14.09
N ALA A 158 8.33 8.12 -15.25
CA ALA A 158 7.76 8.67 -16.46
C ALA A 158 6.25 8.91 -16.27
N THR A 159 5.77 10.04 -16.77
CA THR A 159 4.32 10.25 -16.89
C THR A 159 3.79 9.40 -18.03
N VAL A 160 2.83 8.53 -17.75
CA VAL A 160 2.11 7.78 -18.78
C VAL A 160 0.88 8.57 -19.22
N VAL A 161 0.77 8.79 -20.52
CA VAL A 161 -0.46 9.27 -21.16
C VAL A 161 -0.87 8.18 -22.13
N TYR A 162 -2.02 7.57 -21.88
CA TYR A 162 -2.54 6.56 -22.80
C TYR A 162 -3.13 7.22 -24.04
N HIS A 163 -3.09 6.53 -25.17
CA HIS A 163 -3.69 6.97 -26.42
C HIS A 163 -4.84 6.07 -26.86
N ARG A 164 -4.60 4.76 -26.89
CA ARG A 164 -5.60 3.76 -27.26
C ARG A 164 -5.32 2.42 -26.60
N TYR A 165 -6.34 1.58 -26.59
CA TYR A 165 -6.22 0.17 -26.28
C TYR A 165 -6.98 -0.64 -27.32
N SER A 166 -6.55 -1.87 -27.55
CA SER A 166 -7.22 -2.82 -28.43
C SER A 166 -7.22 -4.20 -27.78
N LYS A 167 -8.28 -4.97 -28.05
CA LYS A 167 -8.31 -6.38 -27.68
C LYS A 167 -7.67 -7.17 -28.82
N THR A 168 -6.66 -7.97 -28.51
CA THR A 168 -5.93 -8.76 -29.50
C THR A 168 -6.43 -10.21 -29.55
N SER A 169 -6.93 -10.76 -28.43
CA SER A 169 -7.57 -12.08 -28.41
C SER A 169 -8.48 -12.33 -27.20
N GLY A 170 -9.41 -13.29 -27.36
CA GLY A 170 -10.30 -13.81 -26.32
C GLY A 170 -11.40 -12.84 -25.89
N ASP A 171 -12.51 -13.32 -25.30
CA ASP A 171 -13.56 -12.46 -24.72
C ASP A 171 -13.86 -12.78 -23.27
N SER A 172 -12.81 -13.16 -22.55
CA SER A 172 -12.88 -13.53 -21.14
C SER A 172 -12.93 -12.28 -20.26
N ALA A 173 -12.32 -11.18 -20.70
CA ALA A 173 -12.30 -9.92 -19.97
C ALA A 173 -12.66 -8.70 -20.85
N GLN A 174 -12.99 -7.60 -20.19
CA GLN A 174 -13.16 -6.26 -20.75
C GLN A 174 -12.11 -5.33 -20.15
N LEU A 175 -11.52 -4.46 -20.97
CA LEU A 175 -10.58 -3.43 -20.54
C LEU A 175 -11.11 -2.06 -20.94
N TRP A 176 -10.91 -1.06 -20.09
CA TRP A 176 -11.04 0.35 -20.45
C TRP A 176 -9.99 1.18 -19.72
N ILE A 177 -9.80 2.41 -20.20
CA ILE A 177 -8.91 3.38 -19.58
C ILE A 177 -9.78 4.51 -19.03
N GLU A 178 -9.63 4.79 -17.75
CA GLU A 178 -10.17 6.02 -17.15
C GLU A 178 -9.24 7.18 -17.51
N TRP A 179 -9.58 7.90 -18.59
CA TRP A 179 -8.73 8.95 -19.16
C TRP A 179 -8.42 10.09 -18.19
N SER A 180 -9.36 10.45 -17.31
CA SER A 180 -9.19 11.53 -16.32
C SER A 180 -8.17 11.18 -15.23
N SER A 181 -8.08 9.90 -14.86
CA SER A 181 -7.20 9.39 -13.80
C SER A 181 -5.97 8.65 -14.33
N SER A 182 -5.88 8.45 -15.65
CA SER A 182 -4.87 7.62 -16.32
C SER A 182 -4.74 6.22 -15.70
N LYS A 183 -5.88 5.58 -15.43
CA LYS A 183 -5.95 4.24 -14.86
C LYS A 183 -6.42 3.22 -15.88
N VAL A 184 -5.77 2.04 -15.87
CA VAL A 184 -6.20 0.90 -16.67
C VAL A 184 -7.10 0.02 -15.80
N MET A 185 -8.33 -0.17 -16.23
CA MET A 185 -9.35 -0.91 -15.51
C MET A 185 -9.72 -2.15 -16.29
N VAL A 186 -9.82 -3.29 -15.59
CA VAL A 186 -10.13 -4.59 -16.18
C VAL A 186 -11.29 -5.22 -15.43
N ARG A 187 -12.23 -5.81 -16.18
CA ARG A 187 -13.36 -6.57 -15.64
C ARG A 187 -13.38 -8.00 -16.18
N GLY A 188 -13.56 -8.98 -15.30
CA GLY A 188 -13.79 -10.37 -15.68
C GLY A 188 -15.22 -10.58 -16.20
N ILE A 189 -15.37 -11.22 -17.36
CA ILE A 189 -16.68 -11.45 -18.02
C ILE A 189 -17.05 -12.94 -18.01
N ARG A 190 -16.15 -13.80 -18.49
CA ARG A 190 -16.35 -15.26 -18.55
C ARG A 190 -15.02 -15.98 -18.41
N PRO A 191 -15.00 -17.25 -17.96
CA PRO A 191 -13.75 -17.97 -17.80
C PRO A 191 -12.96 -18.13 -19.09
N GLY A 192 -11.65 -18.00 -18.96
CA GLY A 192 -10.69 -18.07 -20.06
C GLY A 192 -9.67 -16.95 -19.99
N THR A 193 -8.96 -16.72 -21.08
CA THR A 193 -7.93 -15.69 -21.18
C THR A 193 -8.33 -14.64 -22.22
N SER A 194 -7.95 -13.39 -21.99
CA SER A 194 -8.00 -12.30 -22.97
C SER A 194 -6.67 -11.58 -23.02
N LYS A 195 -6.25 -11.14 -24.21
CA LYS A 195 -5.05 -10.31 -24.39
C LYS A 195 -5.44 -8.94 -24.91
N PHE A 196 -4.77 -7.93 -24.38
CA PHE A 196 -4.94 -6.53 -24.77
C PHE A 196 -3.60 -5.92 -25.14
N GLU A 197 -3.62 -5.01 -26.10
CA GLU A 197 -2.52 -4.11 -26.40
C GLU A 197 -2.92 -2.70 -25.98
N ILE A 198 -2.03 -2.01 -25.27
CA ILE A 198 -2.21 -0.65 -24.79
C ILE A 198 -1.10 0.20 -25.38
N GLU A 199 -1.48 1.31 -26.02
CA GLU A 199 -0.54 2.27 -26.62
C GLU A 199 -0.60 3.61 -25.88
N THR A 200 0.56 4.18 -25.63
CA THR A 200 0.74 5.51 -25.05
C THR A 200 0.85 6.58 -26.12
N ALA A 201 0.57 7.83 -25.77
CA ALA A 201 0.61 8.97 -26.69
C ALA A 201 2.00 9.21 -27.33
N ASN A 202 3.06 8.68 -26.74
CA ASN A 202 4.41 8.70 -27.30
C ASN A 202 4.78 7.41 -28.08
N GLY A 203 3.78 6.62 -28.47
CA GLY A 203 3.92 5.46 -29.35
C GLY A 203 4.53 4.22 -28.69
N LYS A 204 4.56 4.14 -27.36
CA LYS A 204 5.00 2.91 -26.67
C LYS A 204 3.83 1.97 -26.48
N THR A 205 4.04 0.70 -26.75
CA THR A 205 3.03 -0.35 -26.62
C THR A 205 3.40 -1.31 -25.50
N ALA A 206 2.38 -1.85 -24.85
CA ALA A 206 2.50 -2.95 -23.89
C ALA A 206 1.36 -3.95 -24.07
N THR A 207 1.65 -5.21 -23.81
CA THR A 207 0.65 -6.28 -23.77
C THR A 207 0.24 -6.56 -22.33
N LEU A 208 -1.05 -6.80 -22.12
CA LEU A 208 -1.64 -7.26 -20.87
C LEU A 208 -2.42 -8.55 -21.13
N GLU A 209 -2.05 -9.63 -20.44
CA GLU A 209 -2.81 -10.87 -20.41
C GLU A 209 -3.69 -10.92 -19.15
N VAL A 210 -4.98 -11.18 -19.35
CA VAL A 210 -5.97 -11.27 -18.28
C VAL A 210 -6.54 -12.68 -18.27
N THR A 211 -6.40 -13.36 -17.13
CA THR A 211 -7.01 -14.68 -16.91
C THR A 211 -8.22 -14.53 -16.00
N VAL A 212 -9.34 -15.10 -16.43
CA VAL A 212 -10.56 -15.20 -15.63
C VAL A 212 -10.72 -16.67 -15.24
N PRO A 213 -10.52 -17.02 -13.95
CA PRO A 213 -10.57 -18.40 -13.52
C PRO A 213 -12.00 -18.93 -13.64
N ARG A 214 -12.13 -20.24 -13.82
CA ARG A 214 -13.43 -20.90 -13.67
C ARG A 214 -13.83 -20.81 -12.19
N PRO A 215 -15.04 -20.33 -11.86
CA PRO A 215 -15.51 -20.31 -10.49
C PRO A 215 -15.58 -21.74 -9.96
N LYS A 216 -15.01 -21.96 -8.77
CA LYS A 216 -14.98 -23.28 -8.13
C LYS A 216 -16.36 -23.59 -7.55
N GLY A 217 -17.00 -24.66 -8.00
CA GLY A 217 -18.23 -25.19 -7.40
C GLY A 217 -19.56 -24.76 -8.02
N VAL A 218 -19.58 -24.27 -9.27
CA VAL A 218 -20.82 -23.83 -9.92
C VAL A 218 -21.35 -24.92 -10.86
N ALA A 219 -22.55 -25.44 -10.58
CA ALA A 219 -23.27 -26.28 -11.53
C ALA A 219 -23.69 -25.43 -12.74
N PHE A 220 -23.52 -25.94 -13.96
CA PHE A 220 -23.89 -25.22 -15.17
C PHE A 220 -25.42 -25.20 -15.34
N VAL A 221 -25.98 -24.03 -15.64
CA VAL A 221 -27.33 -23.93 -16.23
C VAL A 221 -27.15 -23.72 -17.73
N LYS A 222 -27.80 -24.56 -18.52
CA LYS A 222 -27.83 -24.41 -19.98
C LYS A 222 -28.97 -23.47 -20.37
N ASP A 223 -28.72 -22.58 -21.31
CA ASP A 223 -29.78 -21.79 -21.95
C ASP A 223 -30.65 -22.68 -22.87
N GLY A 224 -31.68 -22.08 -23.49
CA GLY A 224 -32.56 -22.78 -24.44
C GLY A 224 -31.86 -23.31 -25.69
N ASN A 225 -30.62 -22.91 -25.95
CA ASN A 225 -29.76 -23.35 -27.05
C ASN A 225 -28.69 -24.35 -26.61
N GLY A 226 -28.57 -24.64 -25.31
CA GLY A 226 -27.59 -25.56 -24.75
C GLY A 226 -26.27 -24.91 -24.30
N ASP A 227 -26.15 -23.57 -24.36
CA ASP A 227 -24.97 -22.82 -23.97
C ASP A 227 -24.90 -22.63 -22.44
N ASN A 228 -23.70 -22.72 -21.89
CA ASN A 228 -23.46 -22.56 -20.45
C ASN A 228 -23.57 -21.08 -20.04
N ILE A 229 -24.54 -20.74 -19.20
CA ILE A 229 -24.70 -19.38 -18.64
C ILE A 229 -23.98 -19.27 -17.30
N TYR A 230 -23.12 -18.26 -17.16
CA TYR A 230 -22.55 -17.82 -15.88
C TYR A 230 -23.40 -16.68 -15.31
N ASP A 231 -24.48 -17.01 -14.60
CA ASP A 231 -25.25 -16.01 -13.88
C ASP A 231 -25.56 -16.49 -12.45
N THR A 232 -24.70 -16.06 -11.53
CA THR A 232 -24.81 -16.34 -10.09
C THR A 232 -26.12 -15.78 -9.50
N ASN A 233 -26.67 -14.69 -10.06
CA ASN A 233 -27.93 -14.13 -9.59
C ASN A 233 -29.11 -14.96 -10.08
N LEU A 234 -29.08 -15.43 -11.33
CA LEU A 234 -30.08 -16.34 -11.88
C LEU A 234 -30.11 -17.66 -11.11
N GLN A 235 -28.96 -18.23 -10.76
CA GLN A 235 -28.89 -19.47 -9.97
C GLN A 235 -29.46 -19.29 -8.56
N ASN A 236 -29.17 -18.17 -7.89
CA ASN A 236 -29.76 -17.86 -6.59
C ASN A 236 -31.28 -17.69 -6.69
N ALA A 237 -31.76 -17.05 -7.75
CA ALA A 237 -33.20 -16.89 -8.00
C ALA A 237 -33.89 -18.24 -8.28
N VAL A 238 -33.28 -19.11 -9.08
CA VAL A 238 -33.79 -20.46 -9.39
C VAL A 238 -33.83 -21.33 -8.13
N SER A 239 -32.75 -21.39 -7.35
CA SER A 239 -32.71 -22.14 -6.08
C SER A 239 -33.76 -21.65 -5.08
N THR A 240 -33.97 -20.33 -5.00
CA THR A 240 -35.03 -19.75 -4.17
C THR A 240 -36.41 -20.19 -4.65
N MET A 241 -36.64 -20.19 -5.96
CA MET A 241 -37.91 -20.62 -6.56
C MET A 241 -38.18 -22.11 -6.34
N GLU A 242 -37.18 -22.97 -6.54
CA GLU A 242 -37.29 -24.43 -6.32
C GLU A 242 -37.59 -24.76 -4.85
N ASN A 243 -36.95 -24.06 -3.91
CA ASN A 243 -37.23 -24.21 -2.48
C ASN A 243 -38.66 -23.79 -2.13
N LEU A 244 -39.15 -22.66 -2.66
CA LEU A 244 -40.52 -22.22 -2.46
C LEU A 244 -41.55 -23.21 -3.03
N VAL A 245 -41.29 -23.79 -4.21
CA VAL A 245 -42.15 -24.82 -4.81
C VAL A 245 -42.17 -26.08 -3.95
N ASN A 246 -41.02 -26.54 -3.48
CA ASN A 246 -40.92 -27.71 -2.61
C ASN A 246 -41.63 -27.51 -1.27
N GLU A 247 -41.47 -26.35 -0.64
CA GLU A 247 -42.22 -26.00 0.58
C GLU A 247 -43.73 -25.99 0.34
N THR A 248 -44.17 -25.46 -0.80
CA THR A 248 -45.59 -25.40 -1.15
C THR A 248 -46.18 -26.80 -1.41
N LEU A 249 -45.40 -27.70 -2.02
CA LEU A 249 -45.79 -29.09 -2.24
C LEU A 249 -45.83 -29.90 -0.94
N GLN A 250 -44.91 -29.64 0.00
CA GLN A 250 -44.89 -30.30 1.31
C GLN A 250 -46.05 -29.84 2.21
N ARG A 251 -46.50 -28.58 2.11
CA ARG A 251 -47.68 -28.07 2.83
C ARG A 251 -49.02 -28.58 2.30
N LYS A 252 -49.03 -29.23 1.13
CA LYS A 252 -50.24 -29.81 0.51
C LYS A 252 -50.41 -31.32 0.80
N LYS A 253 -49.47 -31.95 1.51
CA LYS A 253 -49.62 -33.30 2.08
C LYS A 253 -50.05 -33.19 3.53
#